data_AF-A0A9Q4DND0-F1
#
_entry.id   AF-A0A9Q4DND0-F1
#
_cell.length_a   1.000
_cell.length_b   1.000
_cell.length_c   1.000
_cell.angle_alpha   90.00
_cell.angle_beta   90.00
_cell.angle_gamma   90.00
#
_symmetry.space_group_name_H-M   'P 1'
#
loop_
_entity.id
_entity.type
_entity.pdbx_description
1 polymer ?
#
loop_
_entity_poly.entity_id
_entity_poly.type
_entity_poly.pdbx_seq_one_letter_code
_entity_poly.pdbx_strand_id
1 'polypeptide(L)'
;MNKLTLDQAVKKWVWEFNAIPLQLIEKAYPNFVDEVEILTTNKVCGHCESEDIVKNEDGELYCQHCNNDDDIFDKYDLPMWGTVWTFGDSLDSDWIRNNLDVVADCGIWVYESEELGIFFGIDGAGYDFYEQHWKPLYKARGLKWHSEE
;
A
#
# COMPACT_ATOMS: atom_id res chain seq x y z
N MET A 1 30.21 -8.95 -11.44
CA MET A 1 28.92 -9.04 -10.72
C MET A 1 27.87 -9.45 -11.73
N ASN A 2 27.16 -10.56 -11.51
CA ASN A 2 25.99 -10.88 -12.33
C ASN A 2 24.96 -9.76 -12.13
N LYS A 3 24.56 -9.11 -13.22
CA LYS A 3 23.50 -8.11 -13.19
C LYS A 3 22.19 -8.82 -12.84
N LEU A 4 21.45 -8.30 -11.86
CA LEU A 4 20.14 -8.85 -11.48
C LEU A 4 19.12 -8.52 -12.58
N THR A 5 18.19 -9.44 -12.84
CA THR A 5 16.96 -9.10 -13.55
C THR A 5 16.06 -8.23 -12.66
N LEU A 6 15.05 -7.56 -13.25
CA LEU A 6 14.06 -6.81 -12.48
C LEU A 6 13.41 -7.68 -11.39
N ASP A 7 12.98 -8.90 -11.75
CA ASP A 7 12.33 -9.81 -10.81
C ASP A 7 13.23 -10.21 -9.65
N GLN A 8 14.53 -10.43 -9.92
CA GLN A 8 15.50 -10.75 -8.88
C GLN A 8 15.75 -9.56 -7.96
N ALA A 9 15.83 -8.36 -8.52
CA ALA A 9 16.01 -7.13 -7.76
C ALA A 9 14.80 -6.81 -6.87
N VAL A 10 13.58 -6.93 -7.40
CA VAL A 10 12.34 -6.69 -6.67
C VAL A 10 12.20 -7.71 -5.54
N LYS A 11 12.41 -9.00 -5.82
CA LYS A 11 12.43 -10.05 -4.78
C LYS A 11 13.44 -9.70 -3.70
N LYS A 12 14.67 -9.35 -4.09
CA LYS A 12 15.71 -9.01 -3.12
C LYS A 12 15.30 -7.85 -2.21
N TRP A 13 14.70 -6.79 -2.76
CA TRP A 13 14.24 -5.64 -1.98
C TRP A 13 13.09 -6.01 -1.04
N VAL A 14 12.07 -6.73 -1.52
CA VAL A 14 10.95 -7.20 -0.67
C VAL A 14 11.44 -8.14 0.45
N TRP A 15 12.50 -8.91 0.21
CA TRP A 15 13.13 -9.78 1.22
C TRP A 15 13.82 -9.01 2.36
N GLU A 16 14.06 -7.71 2.22
CA GLU A 16 14.62 -6.87 3.28
C GLU A 16 13.54 -6.34 4.24
N PHE A 17 12.26 -6.52 3.91
CA PHE A 17 11.15 -6.07 4.76
C PHE A 17 10.91 -7.03 5.93
N ASN A 18 10.40 -6.48 7.03
CA ASN A 18 9.99 -7.28 8.18
C ASN A 18 8.53 -7.70 7.98
N ALA A 19 8.29 -8.95 7.62
CA ALA A 19 6.95 -9.50 7.48
C ALA A 19 6.31 -9.78 8.85
N ILE A 20 5.12 -9.24 9.08
CA ILE A 20 4.36 -9.35 10.32
C ILE A 20 3.01 -10.02 9.99
N PRO A 21 2.64 -11.13 10.64
CA PRO A 21 1.32 -11.71 10.48
C PRO A 21 0.24 -10.72 10.90
N LEU A 22 -0.80 -10.55 10.07
CA LEU A 22 -1.88 -9.59 10.36
C LEU A 22 -2.55 -9.87 11.73
N GLN A 23 -2.69 -11.15 12.08
CA GLN A 23 -3.22 -11.57 13.39
C GLN A 23 -2.39 -11.09 14.60
N LEU A 24 -1.12 -10.74 14.41
CA LEU A 24 -0.32 -10.13 15.46
C LEU A 24 -0.70 -8.65 15.63
N ILE A 25 -0.95 -7.94 14.53
CA ILE A 25 -1.41 -6.55 14.52
C ILE A 25 -2.79 -6.45 15.20
N GLU A 26 -3.74 -7.32 14.83
CA GLU A 26 -5.08 -7.37 15.44
C GLU A 26 -5.03 -7.57 16.97
N LYS A 27 -4.03 -8.30 17.47
CA LYS A 27 -3.82 -8.53 18.90
C LYS A 27 -3.07 -7.40 19.59
N ALA A 28 -2.14 -6.75 18.87
CA ALA A 28 -1.34 -5.66 19.39
C ALA A 28 -2.17 -4.37 19.52
N TYR A 29 -3.06 -4.13 18.55
CA TYR A 29 -3.92 -2.95 18.45
C TYR A 29 -5.39 -3.36 18.48
N PRO A 30 -5.93 -3.75 19.65
CA PRO A 30 -7.32 -4.18 19.77
C PRO A 30 -8.31 -3.06 19.45
N ASN A 31 -7.93 -1.79 19.68
CA ASN A 31 -8.67 -0.63 19.17
C ASN A 31 -7.87 0.00 18.02
N PHE A 32 -7.64 -0.78 16.96
CA PHE A 32 -6.88 -0.36 15.78
C PHE A 32 -7.20 1.07 15.34
N VAL A 33 -8.49 1.42 15.39
CA VAL A 33 -8.99 2.70 14.94
C VAL A 33 -8.41 3.90 15.71
N ASP A 34 -8.25 3.70 17.01
CA ASP A 34 -7.83 4.74 17.94
C ASP A 34 -6.30 4.78 18.11
N GLU A 35 -5.61 3.71 17.70
CA GLU A 35 -4.19 3.47 17.96
C GLU A 35 -3.32 3.63 16.71
N VAL A 36 -3.93 3.65 15.52
CA VAL A 36 -3.23 3.68 14.23
C VAL A 36 -3.78 4.79 13.34
N GLU A 37 -2.88 5.56 12.75
CA GLU A 37 -3.20 6.52 11.70
C GLU A 37 -3.24 5.81 10.33
N ILE A 38 -4.37 5.93 9.62
CA ILE A 38 -4.50 5.45 8.25
C ILE A 38 -3.98 6.54 7.32
N LEU A 39 -2.88 6.27 6.61
CA LEU A 39 -2.26 7.22 5.69
C LEU A 39 -2.78 7.07 4.26
N THR A 40 -3.02 5.83 3.81
CA THR A 40 -3.71 5.58 2.54
C THR A 40 -4.27 4.15 2.48
N THR A 41 -5.49 3.99 1.98
CA THR A 41 -6.14 2.71 1.67
C THR A 41 -6.98 2.84 0.40
N ASN A 42 -7.70 1.78 0.02
CA ASN A 42 -8.68 1.87 -1.07
C ASN A 42 -9.77 2.87 -0.68
N LYS A 43 -10.31 3.56 -1.68
CA LYS A 43 -11.38 4.52 -1.46
C LYS A 43 -12.74 3.84 -1.60
N VAL A 44 -13.68 4.27 -0.76
CA VAL A 44 -15.06 3.77 -0.73
C VAL A 44 -16.02 4.94 -0.84
N CYS A 45 -17.18 4.67 -1.44
CA CYS A 45 -18.29 5.63 -1.49
C CYS A 45 -19.14 5.53 -0.22
N GLY A 46 -19.27 6.59 0.57
CA GLY A 46 -20.15 6.63 1.73
C GLY A 46 -21.64 6.52 1.42
N HIS A 47 -22.04 6.87 0.19
CA HIS A 47 -23.45 6.79 -0.20
C HIS A 47 -23.91 5.35 -0.52
N CYS A 48 -23.06 4.53 -1.13
CA CYS A 48 -23.44 3.21 -1.63
C CYS A 48 -22.45 2.08 -1.31
N GLU A 49 -21.41 2.37 -0.54
CA GLU A 49 -20.36 1.44 -0.09
C GLU A 49 -19.57 0.76 -1.22
N SER A 50 -19.69 1.26 -2.45
CA SER A 50 -18.94 0.75 -3.59
C SER A 50 -17.48 1.21 -3.54
N GLU A 51 -16.58 0.31 -3.95
CA GLU A 51 -15.15 0.56 -4.16
C GLU A 51 -14.83 0.98 -5.61
N ASP A 52 -15.83 1.14 -6.47
CA ASP A 52 -15.68 1.58 -7.87
C ASP A 52 -15.42 3.10 -7.94
N ILE A 53 -14.34 3.54 -7.31
CA ILE A 53 -13.90 4.93 -7.27
C ILE A 53 -12.92 5.18 -8.40
N VAL A 54 -13.21 6.18 -9.23
CA VAL A 54 -12.41 6.53 -10.41
C VAL A 54 -12.09 8.01 -10.40
N LYS A 55 -10.97 8.37 -11.04
CA LYS A 55 -10.50 9.75 -11.19
C LYS A 55 -10.91 10.30 -12.55
N ASN A 56 -11.55 11.47 -12.59
CA ASN A 56 -11.93 12.14 -13.84
C ASN A 56 -10.72 12.84 -14.51
N GLU A 57 -10.94 13.48 -15.67
CA GLU A 57 -9.89 14.20 -16.40
C GLU A 57 -9.28 15.37 -15.61
N ASP A 58 -10.05 15.96 -14.69
CA ASP A 58 -9.63 17.07 -13.84
C ASP A 58 -8.90 16.61 -12.56
N GLY A 59 -8.81 15.30 -12.34
CA GLY A 59 -8.14 14.72 -11.18
C GLY A 59 -9.05 14.55 -9.94
N GLU A 60 -10.35 14.75 -10.08
CA GLU A 60 -11.32 14.59 -9.00
C GLU A 60 -11.85 13.16 -8.96
N LEU A 61 -12.10 12.66 -7.75
CA LEU A 61 -12.60 11.30 -7.54
C LEU A 61 -14.13 11.30 -7.56
N TYR A 62 -14.72 10.29 -8.21
CA TYR A 62 -16.15 10.05 -8.15
C TYR A 62 -16.43 8.54 -8.10
N CYS A 63 -17.54 8.16 -7.49
CA CYS A 63 -18.04 6.79 -7.48
C CYS A 63 -18.72 6.48 -8.82
N GLN A 64 -18.19 5.53 -9.58
CA GLN A 64 -18.74 5.15 -10.88
C GLN A 64 -20.12 4.47 -10.76
N HIS A 65 -20.42 3.86 -9.60
CA HIS A 65 -21.66 3.15 -9.37
C HIS A 65 -22.87 4.09 -9.16
N CYS A 66 -22.73 5.13 -8.35
CA CYS A 66 -23.82 6.07 -8.03
C CYS A 66 -23.59 7.50 -8.56
N ASN A 67 -22.45 7.75 -9.23
CA ASN A 67 -22.05 9.03 -9.79
C ASN A 67 -22.01 10.17 -8.75
N ASN A 68 -21.55 9.85 -7.54
CA ASN A 68 -21.37 10.78 -6.42
C ASN A 68 -19.87 11.03 -6.18
N ASP A 69 -19.49 12.28 -5.97
CA ASP A 69 -18.13 12.80 -5.76
C ASP A 69 -17.93 13.43 -4.37
N ASP A 70 -18.99 13.66 -3.61
CA ASP A 70 -18.96 14.36 -2.32
C ASP A 70 -18.65 13.45 -1.12
N ASP A 71 -18.88 12.14 -1.24
CA ASP A 71 -18.82 11.19 -0.11
C ASP A 71 -17.85 10.04 -0.42
N ILE A 72 -16.58 10.38 -0.62
CA ILE A 72 -15.51 9.42 -0.91
C ILE A 72 -14.43 9.56 0.17
N PHE A 73 -14.12 8.45 0.83
CA PHE A 73 -13.13 8.42 1.90
C PHE A 73 -12.28 7.14 1.83
N ASP A 74 -11.15 7.16 2.53
CA ASP A 74 -10.27 6.01 2.67
C ASP A 74 -10.94 4.93 3.54
N LYS A 75 -10.90 3.69 3.07
CA LYS A 75 -11.49 2.53 3.74
C LYS A 75 -10.83 2.34 5.10
N TYR A 76 -11.69 2.23 6.11
CA TYR A 76 -11.29 2.06 7.48
C TYR A 76 -11.17 0.57 7.84
N ASP A 77 -10.13 -0.09 7.34
CA ASP A 77 -9.94 -1.53 7.56
C ASP A 77 -8.46 -1.94 7.50
N LEU A 78 -8.19 -3.19 7.87
CA LEU A 78 -6.94 -3.89 7.64
C LEU A 78 -6.94 -4.57 6.26
N PRO A 79 -5.76 -4.76 5.63
CA PRO A 79 -5.68 -5.37 4.32
C PRO A 79 -6.10 -6.84 4.36
N MET A 80 -6.81 -7.32 3.34
CA MET A 80 -7.20 -8.73 3.20
C MET A 80 -6.00 -9.68 3.23
N TRP A 81 -4.83 -9.26 2.75
CA TRP A 81 -3.66 -10.11 2.81
C TRP A 81 -3.24 -10.31 4.27
N GLY A 82 -3.11 -11.56 4.70
CA GLY A 82 -2.79 -11.93 6.09
C GLY A 82 -1.38 -11.57 6.56
N THR A 83 -0.67 -10.68 5.87
CA THR A 83 0.67 -10.19 6.21
C THR A 83 0.74 -8.69 5.94
N VAL A 84 1.29 -7.96 6.90
CA VAL A 84 1.75 -6.58 6.72
C VAL A 84 3.27 -6.54 6.85
N TRP A 85 3.86 -5.41 6.50
CA TRP A 85 5.30 -5.23 6.52
C TRP A 85 5.70 -3.92 7.16
N THR A 86 6.87 -3.90 7.79
CA THR A 86 7.65 -2.67 7.99
C THR A 86 8.90 -2.72 7.12
N PHE A 87 9.44 -1.54 6.79
CA PHE A 87 10.71 -1.47 6.06
C PHE A 87 11.89 -1.83 6.96
N GLY A 88 12.91 -2.45 6.37
CA GLY A 88 14.19 -2.69 7.04
C GLY A 88 15.11 -1.45 7.08
N ASP A 89 14.85 -0.46 6.22
CA ASP A 89 15.61 0.78 6.10
C ASP A 89 14.66 1.98 6.31
N SER A 90 15.04 2.92 7.19
CA SER A 90 14.24 4.10 7.49
C SER A 90 14.09 5.05 6.29
N LEU A 91 15.02 5.02 5.33
CA LEU A 91 14.93 5.81 4.10
C LEU A 91 13.71 5.43 3.25
N ASP A 92 13.27 4.17 3.32
CA ASP A 92 12.06 3.74 2.61
C ASP A 92 10.80 4.23 3.32
N SER A 93 10.78 4.19 4.65
CA SER A 93 9.69 4.79 5.45
C SER A 93 9.56 6.29 5.18
N ASP A 94 10.67 7.03 5.19
CA ASP A 94 10.68 8.46 4.91
C ASP A 94 10.25 8.76 3.47
N TRP A 95 10.62 7.92 2.51
CA TRP A 95 10.18 8.08 1.14
C TRP A 95 8.67 7.87 1.01
N ILE A 96 8.10 6.83 1.63
CA ILE A 96 6.64 6.58 1.59
C ILE A 96 5.83 7.75 2.16
N ARG A 97 6.23 8.29 3.32
CA ARG A 97 5.52 9.44 3.92
C ARG A 97 5.39 10.63 2.98
N ASN A 98 6.36 10.83 2.10
CA ASN A 98 6.39 11.95 1.15
C ASN A 98 5.76 11.61 -0.22
N ASN A 99 5.32 10.37 -0.45
CA ASN A 99 4.87 9.88 -1.76
C ASN A 99 3.59 9.04 -1.66
N LEU A 100 2.71 9.33 -0.69
CA LEU A 100 1.50 8.52 -0.41
C LEU A 100 0.62 8.29 -1.64
N ASP A 101 0.36 9.30 -2.47
CA ASP A 101 -0.43 9.14 -3.70
C ASP A 101 0.17 8.10 -4.66
N VAL A 102 1.49 8.13 -4.83
CA VAL A 102 2.22 7.19 -5.71
C VAL A 102 2.18 5.77 -5.12
N VAL A 103 2.25 5.66 -3.80
CA VAL A 103 2.15 4.38 -3.08
C VAL A 103 0.74 3.81 -3.18
N ALA A 104 -0.28 4.66 -3.06
CA ALA A 104 -1.68 4.31 -3.24
C ALA A 104 -1.95 3.80 -4.67
N ASP A 105 -1.40 4.47 -5.69
CA ASP A 105 -1.48 4.04 -7.10
C ASP A 105 -0.81 2.67 -7.34
N CYS A 106 0.13 2.27 -6.46
CA CYS A 106 0.72 0.93 -6.48
C CYS A 106 -0.14 -0.13 -5.75
N GLY A 107 -1.31 0.24 -5.23
CA GLY A 107 -2.22 -0.64 -4.49
C GLY A 107 -1.69 -1.04 -3.11
N ILE A 108 -0.87 -0.20 -2.49
CA ILE A 108 -0.31 -0.43 -1.15
C ILE A 108 -1.09 0.40 -0.13
N TRP A 109 -1.55 -0.27 0.92
CA TRP A 109 -2.20 0.37 2.06
C TRP A 109 -1.15 0.72 3.11
N VAL A 110 -1.14 1.95 3.60
CA VAL A 110 -0.11 2.47 4.51
C VAL A 110 -0.75 2.99 5.79
N TYR A 111 -0.10 2.65 6.89
CA TYR A 111 -0.48 2.99 8.26
C TYR A 111 0.73 3.51 9.03
N GLU A 112 0.46 4.25 10.09
CA GLU A 112 1.47 4.68 11.06
C GLU A 112 1.00 4.45 12.49
N SER A 113 1.86 3.90 13.34
CA SER A 113 1.65 3.82 14.78
C SER A 113 2.90 4.25 15.55
N GLU A 114 2.74 4.57 16.84
CA GLU A 114 3.86 4.99 17.69
C GLU A 114 4.92 3.88 17.83
N GLU A 115 4.49 2.62 17.92
CA GLU A 115 5.38 1.48 18.19
C GLU A 115 6.06 0.93 16.93
N LEU A 116 5.37 0.91 15.78
CA LEU A 116 5.90 0.34 14.54
C LEU A 116 6.46 1.39 13.58
N GLY A 117 6.07 2.66 13.75
CA GLY A 117 6.22 3.66 12.69
C GLY A 117 5.38 3.26 11.48
N ILE A 118 5.95 3.43 10.27
CA ILE A 118 5.28 3.05 9.02
C ILE A 118 5.20 1.53 8.90
N PHE A 119 3.98 1.03 8.72
CA PHE A 119 3.71 -0.32 8.27
C PHE A 119 2.67 -0.31 7.15
N PHE A 120 2.66 -1.36 6.34
CA PHE A 120 1.85 -1.38 5.12
C PHE A 120 1.44 -2.79 4.72
N GLY A 121 0.42 -2.90 3.87
CA GLY A 121 -0.06 -4.17 3.35
C GLY A 121 -0.72 -4.05 1.98
N ILE A 122 -1.27 -5.17 1.50
CA ILE A 122 -1.95 -5.26 0.21
C ILE A 122 -3.37 -5.78 0.45
N ASP A 123 -4.37 -5.02 0.03
CA ASP A 123 -5.76 -5.47 0.07
C ASP A 123 -6.12 -6.22 -1.22
N GLY A 124 -5.82 -7.52 -1.27
CA GLY A 124 -6.08 -8.32 -2.47
C GLY A 124 -5.86 -9.83 -2.28
N ALA A 125 -6.44 -10.61 -3.19
CA ALA A 125 -6.32 -12.07 -3.19
C ALA A 125 -6.39 -12.67 -4.60
N GLY A 126 -5.62 -13.74 -4.84
CA GLY A 126 -5.77 -14.58 -6.02
C GLY A 126 -5.08 -14.11 -7.31
N TYR A 127 -4.12 -13.19 -7.22
CA TYR A 127 -3.31 -12.72 -8.36
C TYR A 127 -1.83 -12.52 -7.98
N ASP A 128 -0.98 -12.21 -8.97
CA ASP A 128 0.45 -12.04 -8.75
C ASP A 128 0.77 -10.64 -8.20
N PHE A 129 1.01 -10.57 -6.88
CA PHE A 129 1.37 -9.32 -6.21
C PHE A 129 2.73 -8.78 -6.61
N TYR A 130 3.64 -9.61 -7.13
CA TYR A 130 4.91 -9.09 -7.63
C TYR A 130 4.68 -8.24 -8.88
N GLU A 131 3.86 -8.71 -9.82
CA GLU A 131 3.55 -7.94 -11.02
C GLU A 131 2.73 -6.70 -10.70
N GLN A 132 1.70 -6.83 -9.85
CA GLN A 132 0.70 -5.78 -9.66
C GLN A 132 1.06 -4.74 -8.60
N HIS A 133 1.92 -5.07 -7.63
CA HIS A 133 2.23 -4.17 -6.52
C HIS A 133 3.74 -3.96 -6.35
N TRP A 134 4.51 -5.04 -6.18
CA TRP A 134 5.94 -4.90 -5.83
C TRP A 134 6.80 -4.33 -6.95
N LYS A 135 6.58 -4.73 -8.21
CA LYS A 135 7.29 -4.15 -9.35
C LYS A 135 6.93 -2.67 -9.57
N PRO A 136 5.64 -2.26 -9.56
CA PRO A 136 5.26 -0.85 -9.59
C PRO A 136 5.94 -0.04 -8.48
N LEU A 137 5.83 -0.51 -7.23
CA LEU A 137 6.41 0.20 -6.08
C LEU A 137 7.93 0.32 -6.19
N TYR A 138 8.62 -0.75 -6.58
CA TYR A 138 10.07 -0.75 -6.80
C TYR A 138 10.50 0.29 -7.85
N LYS A 139 9.73 0.38 -8.95
CA LYS A 139 9.99 1.37 -10.02
C LYS A 139 9.69 2.79 -9.55
N ALA A 140 8.57 3.00 -8.88
CA ALA A 140 8.17 4.29 -8.31
C ALA A 140 9.20 4.81 -7.30
N ARG A 141 9.75 3.90 -6.48
CA ARG A 141 10.83 4.18 -5.53
C ARG A 141 12.13 4.63 -6.22
N GLY A 142 12.28 4.37 -7.52
CA GLY A 142 13.43 4.77 -8.33
C GLY A 142 14.64 3.83 -8.20
N LEU A 143 14.43 2.60 -7.73
CA LEU A 143 15.52 1.65 -7.49
C LEU A 143 16.08 1.08 -8.82
N LYS A 144 17.40 0.95 -8.88
CA LYS A 144 18.16 0.48 -10.07
C LYS A 144 19.10 -0.67 -9.76
N TRP A 145 18.67 -1.59 -8.91
CA TRP A 145 19.47 -2.79 -8.55
C TRP A 145 19.47 -3.85 -9.66
N HIS A 146 18.59 -3.70 -10.65
CA HIS A 146 18.54 -4.52 -11.85
C HIS A 146 19.31 -3.87 -13.01
N SER A 147 19.64 -4.66 -14.03
CA SER A 147 20.11 -4.09 -15.29
C SER A 147 18.97 -3.47 -16.08
N GLU A 148 19.19 -2.24 -16.54
CA GLU A 148 18.48 -1.68 -17.69
C GLU A 148 18.88 -2.53 -18.92
N GLU A 149 17.90 -3.13 -19.60
CA GLU A 149 18.12 -3.77 -20.90
C GLU A 149 18.49 -2.75 -21.97
#